data_AF-A0A534J5I6-F1
#
_entry.id   AF-A0A534J5I6-F1
#
_cell.length_a   1.000
_cell.length_b   1.000
_cell.length_c   1.000
_cell.angle_alpha   90.00
_cell.angle_beta   90.00
_cell.angle_gamma   90.00
#
_symmetry.space_group_name_H-M   'P 1'
#
loop_
_entity.id
_entity.type
_entity.pdbx_description
1 polymer ?
#
loop_
_entity_poly.entity_id
_entity_poly.type
_entity_poly.pdbx_seq_one_letter_code
_entity_poly.pdbx_strand_id
1 'polypeptide(L)'
;MRFFSAGERASMRILRRIAAASVLVVALLCSPTFLSSLPTARGSSGRPDTYGYTWTDSKPVPGVSYGWVDGVSGGTDLLLADDDCTQTRTSFTFSFKFYGVSYNDAYVCANGFLAFDTPGSYPWDAGMDAFIAPFGYDLDPSDPASGHVYAKVDLLSSPRRFIVTWNGVFTYATTDRQKFEIVLTQDLTGLDGGILFQYASLTNPPPDPLIGIDSLGSTSNLYYPPPLGDLLAVKFVPPGTPPPGDTLTVRGANRAPTTVEPGQKDVPMLLLNVSTATNSVNLRRVRVDVTGVLSLPGDVSRVALWRDADGDGQFNRSRDAMLTSGTPSG
;
A
#
# COMPACT_ATOMS: atom_id res chain seq x y z
N MET A 1 -36.53 -59.05 63.78
CA MET A 1 -35.71 -59.34 64.98
C MET A 1 -35.55 -58.04 65.77
N ARG A 2 -35.60 -58.05 67.11
CA ARG A 2 -35.27 -56.90 67.99
C ARG A 2 -33.80 -57.03 68.46
N PHE A 3 -33.11 -56.08 69.10
CA PHE A 3 -33.42 -54.73 69.63
C PHE A 3 -32.44 -53.69 68.96
N PHE A 4 -31.98 -52.52 69.44
CA PHE A 4 -32.00 -51.69 70.69
C PHE A 4 -31.98 -50.20 70.22
N SER A 5 -32.79 -49.26 70.74
CA SER A 5 -32.65 -48.41 71.95
C SER A 5 -31.39 -47.52 72.05
N ALA A 6 -31.58 -46.25 72.45
CA ALA A 6 -30.55 -45.18 72.44
C ALA A 6 -30.27 -44.56 73.83
N GLY A 7 -29.18 -43.78 73.92
CA GLY A 7 -28.78 -42.87 75.02
C GLY A 7 -27.80 -41.82 74.47
N GLU A 8 -27.90 -40.52 74.80
CA GLU A 8 -27.32 -39.85 76.00
C GLU A 8 -25.78 -39.78 76.00
N ARG A 9 -25.07 -38.65 76.26
CA ARG A 9 -25.41 -37.37 76.95
C ARG A 9 -24.52 -36.18 76.51
N ALA A 10 -25.05 -34.96 76.73
CA ALA A 10 -24.45 -33.71 77.28
C ALA A 10 -22.90 -33.52 77.45
N SER A 11 -22.31 -32.31 77.53
CA SER A 11 -22.72 -30.91 77.25
C SER A 11 -21.60 -29.90 77.64
N MET A 12 -21.53 -28.70 77.04
CA MET A 12 -21.04 -27.50 77.76
C MET A 12 -21.59 -26.18 77.17
N ARG A 13 -21.68 -25.11 77.97
CA ARG A 13 -22.13 -23.75 77.60
C ARG A 13 -21.15 -22.69 78.12
N ILE A 14 -20.95 -21.60 77.38
CA ILE A 14 -20.70 -20.26 77.94
C ILE A 14 -21.56 -19.24 77.18
N LEU A 15 -22.19 -18.30 77.90
CA LEU A 15 -22.93 -17.18 77.31
C LEU A 15 -22.07 -15.92 77.31
N ARG A 16 -22.21 -15.07 76.28
CA ARG A 16 -22.34 -13.63 76.46
C ARG A 16 -23.50 -13.09 75.60
N ARG A 17 -24.22 -12.12 76.16
CA ARG A 17 -25.24 -11.28 75.50
C ARG A 17 -24.70 -9.83 75.45
N ILE A 18 -25.53 -8.91 74.94
CA ILE A 18 -25.36 -7.44 74.89
C ILE A 18 -24.54 -6.99 73.66
N ALA A 19 -24.99 -6.06 72.80
CA ALA A 19 -26.36 -5.56 72.55
C ALA A 19 -26.42 -4.82 71.19
N ALA A 20 -27.65 -4.63 70.68
CA ALA A 20 -28.12 -3.58 69.77
C ALA A 20 -27.28 -3.19 68.52
N ALA A 21 -27.87 -3.38 67.33
CA ALA A 21 -27.95 -2.32 66.32
C ALA A 21 -29.12 -2.56 65.33
N SER A 22 -29.82 -1.47 65.02
CA SER A 22 -30.59 -1.15 63.81
C SER A 22 -31.09 -2.28 62.87
N VAL A 23 -32.42 -2.37 62.73
CA VAL A 23 -33.03 -2.83 61.48
C VAL A 23 -32.75 -1.78 60.40
N LEU A 24 -32.02 -2.16 59.35
CA LEU A 24 -31.90 -1.37 58.12
C LEU A 24 -32.65 -2.10 57.00
N VAL A 25 -33.63 -1.43 56.40
CA VAL A 25 -34.34 -1.95 55.23
C VAL A 25 -33.43 -1.81 54.01
N VAL A 26 -32.73 -2.88 53.64
CA VAL A 26 -32.07 -2.97 52.33
C VAL A 26 -33.15 -3.31 51.30
N ALA A 27 -33.63 -2.30 50.58
CA ALA A 27 -34.44 -2.53 49.40
C ALA A 27 -33.64 -3.35 48.39
N LEU A 28 -34.22 -4.44 47.89
CA LEU A 28 -33.58 -5.28 46.88
C LEU A 28 -33.63 -4.55 45.53
N LEU A 29 -32.69 -3.62 45.33
CA LEU A 29 -32.44 -2.99 44.05
C LEU A 29 -32.02 -4.10 43.07
N CYS A 30 -32.98 -4.52 42.24
CA CYS A 30 -32.73 -5.40 41.13
C CYS A 30 -31.99 -4.59 40.05
N SER A 31 -30.69 -4.38 40.28
CA SER A 31 -29.80 -3.72 39.34
C SER A 31 -29.99 -4.35 37.97
N PRO A 32 -30.32 -3.59 36.91
CA PRO A 32 -30.18 -4.12 35.58
C PRO A 32 -28.70 -4.43 35.41
N THR A 33 -28.36 -5.72 35.36
CA THR A 33 -27.08 -6.15 34.82
C THR A 33 -27.09 -5.68 33.38
N PHE A 34 -26.52 -4.50 33.14
CA PHE A 34 -26.00 -4.16 31.84
C PHE A 34 -25.01 -5.27 31.50
N LEU A 35 -25.49 -6.24 30.74
CA LEU A 35 -24.71 -6.88 29.71
C LEU A 35 -24.25 -5.73 28.81
N SER A 36 -23.16 -5.09 29.23
CA SER A 36 -22.28 -4.43 28.29
C SER A 36 -21.94 -5.50 27.28
N SER A 37 -22.56 -5.43 26.11
CA SER A 37 -21.99 -6.03 24.93
C SER A 37 -20.56 -5.50 24.90
N LEU A 38 -19.59 -6.37 25.21
CA LEU A 38 -18.19 -6.09 24.89
C LEU A 38 -18.24 -5.60 23.45
N PRO A 39 -17.71 -4.41 23.13
CA PRO A 39 -17.79 -3.90 21.77
C PRO A 39 -17.21 -4.99 20.90
N THR A 40 -18.04 -5.58 20.02
CA THR A 40 -17.62 -6.70 19.18
C THR A 40 -16.36 -6.21 18.50
N ALA A 41 -15.21 -6.79 18.88
CA ALA A 41 -13.94 -6.25 18.45
C ALA A 41 -14.01 -6.17 16.92
N ARG A 42 -13.70 -5.02 16.36
CA ARG A 42 -13.42 -4.98 14.92
C ARG A 42 -11.99 -5.50 14.77
N GLY A 43 -11.71 -6.16 13.66
CA GLY A 43 -10.34 -6.52 13.30
C GLY A 43 -9.47 -5.27 13.39
N SER A 44 -8.20 -5.43 13.72
CA SER A 44 -7.35 -4.25 13.87
C SER A 44 -7.37 -3.47 12.56
N SER A 45 -7.52 -2.14 12.65
CA SER A 45 -7.75 -1.30 11.49
C SER A 45 -6.88 -0.06 11.53
N GLY A 46 -6.05 0.10 10.49
CA GLY A 46 -5.24 1.30 10.30
C GLY A 46 -6.13 2.55 10.23
N ARG A 47 -5.63 3.67 10.77
CA ARG A 47 -6.23 4.98 10.47
C ARG A 47 -6.08 5.27 8.97
N PRO A 48 -6.99 6.05 8.36
CA PRO A 48 -6.80 6.50 6.99
C PRO A 48 -5.48 7.27 6.82
N ASP A 49 -4.77 7.02 5.73
CA ASP A 49 -3.68 7.89 5.27
C ASP A 49 -4.22 9.16 4.57
N THR A 50 -3.33 9.96 3.97
CA THR A 50 -3.68 11.23 3.29
C THR A 50 -4.61 11.01 2.08
N TYR A 51 -4.48 9.89 1.36
CA TYR A 51 -5.40 9.50 0.28
C TYR A 51 -6.72 8.93 0.81
N GLY A 52 -6.68 8.30 1.98
CA GLY A 52 -7.82 7.63 2.61
C GLY A 52 -7.77 6.10 2.52
N TYR A 53 -6.63 5.49 2.15
CA TYR A 53 -6.43 4.06 2.32
C TYR A 53 -6.46 3.71 3.81
N THR A 54 -7.07 2.57 4.14
CA THR A 54 -7.01 1.93 5.46
C THR A 54 -6.50 0.51 5.30
N TRP A 55 -6.19 -0.19 6.41
CA TRP A 55 -6.02 -1.64 6.38
C TRP A 55 -6.96 -2.30 7.38
N THR A 56 -7.25 -3.59 7.17
CA THR A 56 -7.89 -4.47 8.15
C THR A 56 -7.28 -5.86 8.10
N ASP A 57 -7.13 -6.51 9.25
CA ASP A 57 -6.53 -7.84 9.36
C ASP A 57 -7.54 -8.95 9.72
N SER A 58 -7.04 -10.17 9.85
CA SER A 58 -7.78 -11.35 10.29
C SER A 58 -7.78 -11.56 11.82
N LYS A 59 -7.38 -10.57 12.63
CA LYS A 59 -7.11 -10.73 14.09
C LYS A 59 -7.88 -9.71 14.95
N PRO A 60 -8.40 -10.08 16.14
CA PRO A 60 -8.95 -11.39 16.53
C PRO A 60 -10.41 -11.59 16.07
N VAL A 61 -11.01 -10.60 15.39
CA VAL A 61 -12.35 -10.69 14.78
C VAL A 61 -12.25 -10.16 13.36
N PRO A 62 -12.41 -11.00 12.32
CA PRO A 62 -11.94 -10.67 10.98
C PRO A 62 -12.73 -9.54 10.31
N GLY A 63 -12.02 -8.49 9.86
CA GLY A 63 -12.47 -7.65 8.75
C GLY A 63 -12.12 -8.26 7.39
N VAL A 64 -11.13 -9.15 7.37
CA VAL A 64 -10.78 -10.04 6.26
C VAL A 64 -10.47 -11.44 6.80
N SER A 65 -10.78 -12.49 6.03
CA SER A 65 -10.42 -13.88 6.34
C SER A 65 -9.21 -14.30 5.52
N TYR A 66 -8.32 -15.10 6.09
CA TYR A 66 -7.26 -15.78 5.34
C TYR A 66 -7.83 -16.86 4.41
N GLY A 67 -7.31 -16.93 3.19
CA GLY A 67 -7.69 -17.88 2.15
C GLY A 67 -6.70 -17.80 0.98
N TRP A 68 -5.59 -18.53 1.10
CA TRP A 68 -4.48 -18.55 0.15
C TRP A 68 -4.91 -18.69 -1.32
N VAL A 69 -4.33 -17.88 -2.21
CA VAL A 69 -4.64 -17.92 -3.65
C VAL A 69 -3.46 -18.54 -4.40
N ASP A 70 -3.66 -19.69 -5.05
CA ASP A 70 -2.56 -20.38 -5.74
C ASP A 70 -1.97 -19.56 -6.91
N GLY A 71 -0.92 -18.80 -6.63
CA GLY A 71 -0.07 -18.07 -7.57
C GLY A 71 0.97 -18.94 -8.29
N VAL A 72 1.17 -20.19 -7.88
CA VAL A 72 2.27 -21.05 -8.36
C VAL A 72 1.81 -21.98 -9.49
N SER A 73 0.68 -22.68 -9.34
CA SER A 73 0.22 -23.62 -10.38
C SER A 73 -0.23 -22.86 -11.63
N GLY A 74 0.55 -22.92 -12.70
CA GLY A 74 0.32 -22.12 -13.91
C GLY A 74 0.68 -20.64 -13.76
N GLY A 75 1.44 -20.29 -12.72
CA GLY A 75 2.22 -19.04 -12.69
C GLY A 75 3.54 -19.20 -13.46
N THR A 76 4.22 -18.07 -13.67
CA THR A 76 5.58 -18.01 -14.19
C THR A 76 6.55 -17.89 -13.02
N ASP A 77 7.55 -18.78 -12.96
CA ASP A 77 8.72 -18.60 -12.10
C ASP A 77 9.54 -17.42 -12.63
N LEU A 78 9.84 -16.45 -11.77
CA LEU A 78 10.55 -15.23 -12.16
C LEU A 78 12.07 -15.40 -12.15
N LEU A 79 12.60 -16.45 -11.51
CA LEU A 79 14.04 -16.75 -11.43
C LEU A 79 14.89 -15.53 -11.02
N LEU A 80 14.41 -14.77 -10.03
CA LEU A 80 15.10 -13.58 -9.51
C LEU A 80 16.43 -13.95 -8.86
N ALA A 81 17.42 -13.06 -8.99
CA ALA A 81 18.65 -13.11 -8.22
C ALA A 81 18.47 -12.44 -6.84
N ASP A 82 19.48 -12.61 -6.00
CA ASP A 82 19.68 -11.82 -4.78
C ASP A 82 19.69 -10.31 -5.08
N ASP A 83 19.07 -9.49 -4.23
CA ASP A 83 18.91 -8.03 -4.37
C ASP A 83 18.31 -7.48 -5.71
N ASP A 84 17.77 -8.33 -6.59
CA ASP A 84 17.34 -7.97 -7.96
C ASP A 84 15.80 -7.89 -8.15
N CYS A 85 15.38 -7.28 -9.26
CA CYS A 85 13.99 -7.23 -9.72
C CYS A 85 13.84 -7.78 -11.15
N THR A 86 12.60 -8.05 -11.57
CA THR A 86 12.29 -8.44 -12.96
C THR A 86 12.81 -7.40 -13.95
N GLN A 87 13.79 -7.77 -14.79
CA GLN A 87 14.44 -6.86 -15.77
C GLN A 87 13.47 -6.14 -16.73
N THR A 88 12.25 -6.69 -16.91
CA THR A 88 11.13 -6.02 -17.59
C THR A 88 9.89 -6.04 -16.70
N ARG A 89 9.01 -5.06 -16.88
CA ARG A 89 7.79 -4.90 -16.06
C ARG A 89 6.82 -6.04 -16.35
N THR A 90 6.45 -6.79 -15.30
CA THR A 90 5.54 -7.93 -15.39
C THR A 90 4.12 -7.43 -15.60
N SER A 91 3.56 -7.65 -16.79
CA SER A 91 2.21 -7.18 -17.12
C SER A 91 1.11 -8.10 -16.60
N PHE A 92 0.12 -7.49 -15.95
CA PHE A 92 -1.10 -8.16 -15.53
C PHE A 92 -2.28 -7.96 -16.50
N THR A 93 -2.11 -7.24 -17.62
CA THR A 93 -3.06 -7.18 -18.75
C THR A 93 -4.51 -6.72 -18.42
N PHE A 94 -4.70 -6.10 -17.27
CA PHE A 94 -5.88 -5.32 -16.90
C PHE A 94 -5.42 -3.99 -16.29
N SER A 95 -6.33 -3.02 -16.10
CA SER A 95 -5.99 -1.80 -15.38
C SER A 95 -6.23 -1.98 -13.89
N PHE A 96 -5.17 -1.80 -13.10
CA PHE A 96 -5.20 -1.72 -11.65
C PHE A 96 -4.95 -0.27 -11.28
N LYS A 97 -5.76 0.30 -10.37
CA LYS A 97 -5.55 1.67 -9.90
C LYS A 97 -5.04 1.64 -8.45
N PHE A 98 -4.04 2.46 -8.16
CA PHE A 98 -3.35 2.53 -6.89
C PHE A 98 -2.93 3.97 -6.63
N TYR A 99 -3.34 4.53 -5.48
CA TYR A 99 -3.23 5.96 -5.16
C TYR A 99 -3.70 6.88 -6.31
N GLY A 100 -4.80 6.50 -6.96
CA GLY A 100 -5.41 7.22 -8.07
C GLY A 100 -4.75 6.99 -9.43
N VAL A 101 -3.51 6.48 -9.47
CA VAL A 101 -2.74 6.21 -10.69
C VAL A 101 -3.13 4.85 -11.27
N SER A 102 -3.32 4.78 -12.60
CA SER A 102 -3.64 3.54 -13.30
C SER A 102 -2.39 2.87 -13.85
N TYR A 103 -2.15 1.64 -13.44
CA TYR A 103 -1.07 0.76 -13.89
C TYR A 103 -1.63 -0.46 -14.63
N ASN A 104 -0.79 -1.13 -15.43
CA ASN A 104 -1.10 -2.37 -16.16
C ASN A 104 0.05 -3.41 -16.09
N ASP A 105 1.10 -3.07 -15.35
CA ASP A 105 2.32 -3.82 -15.12
C ASP A 105 3.03 -3.27 -13.87
N ALA A 106 3.98 -4.02 -13.32
CA ALA A 106 4.85 -3.62 -12.21
C ALA A 106 6.18 -4.37 -12.27
N TYR A 107 7.21 -3.86 -11.58
CA TYR A 107 8.39 -4.64 -11.25
C TYR A 107 8.09 -5.56 -10.05
N VAL A 108 8.62 -6.79 -10.08
CA VAL A 108 8.61 -7.71 -8.92
C VAL A 108 10.05 -7.85 -8.43
N CYS A 109 10.28 -7.72 -7.13
CA CYS A 109 11.63 -7.68 -6.55
C CYS A 109 11.86 -8.79 -5.52
N ALA A 110 13.09 -9.28 -5.41
CA ALA A 110 13.48 -10.40 -4.53
C ALA A 110 13.05 -10.15 -3.08
N ASN A 111 13.37 -8.96 -2.57
CA ASN A 111 13.19 -8.49 -1.19
C ASN A 111 11.72 -8.13 -0.82
N GLY A 112 10.76 -8.91 -1.32
CA GLY A 112 9.39 -8.97 -0.80
C GLY A 112 8.48 -7.80 -1.16
N PHE A 113 8.65 -7.16 -2.32
CA PHE A 113 7.83 -6.03 -2.78
C PHE A 113 7.60 -5.95 -4.30
N LEU A 114 6.68 -5.06 -4.68
CA LEU A 114 6.44 -4.59 -6.06
C LEU A 114 6.76 -3.10 -6.16
N ALA A 115 7.39 -2.68 -7.25
CA ALA A 115 7.60 -1.26 -7.58
C ALA A 115 6.84 -0.88 -8.86
N PHE A 116 6.07 0.21 -8.82
CA PHE A 116 5.22 0.64 -9.93
C PHE A 116 5.81 1.79 -10.77
N ASP A 117 6.80 2.52 -10.26
CA ASP A 117 7.61 3.46 -11.06
C ASP A 117 9.00 2.86 -11.39
N THR A 118 9.96 3.05 -10.49
CA THR A 118 11.37 2.66 -10.65
C THR A 118 11.71 1.49 -9.70
N PRO A 119 12.43 0.44 -10.14
CA PRO A 119 12.86 -0.66 -9.27
C PRO A 119 14.10 -0.29 -8.43
N GLY A 120 14.28 -0.98 -7.31
CA GLY A 120 15.46 -0.90 -6.43
C GLY A 120 15.67 -2.23 -5.72
N SER A 121 16.74 -2.39 -4.95
CA SER A 121 16.99 -3.62 -4.20
C SER A 121 16.06 -3.73 -2.99
N TYR A 122 15.73 -2.60 -2.34
CA TYR A 122 14.85 -2.56 -1.18
C TYR A 122 13.76 -1.46 -1.30
N PRO A 123 12.59 -1.63 -0.67
CA PRO A 123 11.52 -0.61 -0.68
C PRO A 123 11.84 0.65 0.14
N TRP A 124 13.03 0.76 0.72
CA TRP A 124 13.55 1.95 1.41
C TRP A 124 14.77 2.57 0.72
N ASP A 125 15.14 2.11 -0.49
CA ASP A 125 16.24 2.69 -1.26
C ASP A 125 15.95 4.17 -1.60
N ALA A 126 17.03 4.96 -1.72
CA ALA A 126 16.92 6.40 -1.87
C ALA A 126 16.24 6.81 -3.18
N GLY A 127 14.98 7.27 -3.08
CA GLY A 127 14.15 7.63 -4.22
C GLY A 127 13.14 6.56 -4.65
N MET A 128 12.98 5.48 -3.87
CA MET A 128 11.83 4.58 -4.01
C MET A 128 10.53 5.29 -3.61
N ASP A 129 9.51 5.13 -4.45
CA ASP A 129 8.13 5.50 -4.21
C ASP A 129 7.21 4.47 -4.89
N ALA A 130 5.89 4.69 -4.88
CA ALA A 130 4.93 3.91 -5.67
C ALA A 130 5.09 2.38 -5.50
N PHE A 131 5.20 1.88 -4.27
CA PHE A 131 5.47 0.47 -3.99
C PHE A 131 4.40 -0.21 -3.14
N ILE A 132 4.37 -1.55 -3.21
CA ILE A 132 3.53 -2.42 -2.39
C ILE A 132 4.42 -3.52 -1.80
N ALA A 133 4.58 -3.52 -0.47
CA ALA A 133 5.50 -4.41 0.24
C ALA A 133 4.77 -5.20 1.35
N PRO A 134 4.47 -6.50 1.15
CA PRO A 134 4.01 -7.39 2.22
C PRO A 134 5.12 -7.77 3.21
N PHE A 135 6.38 -7.77 2.77
CA PHE A 135 7.52 -8.29 3.53
C PHE A 135 8.82 -7.66 3.01
N GLY A 136 8.92 -6.32 3.06
CA GLY A 136 10.16 -5.63 2.71
C GLY A 136 11.28 -6.04 3.67
N TYR A 137 12.13 -6.95 3.24
CA TYR A 137 13.30 -7.44 3.97
C TYR A 137 14.28 -8.14 3.02
N ASP A 138 15.51 -8.31 3.48
CA ASP A 138 16.61 -9.04 2.86
C ASP A 138 16.25 -10.55 2.66
N LEU A 139 15.99 -10.95 1.42
CA LEU A 139 15.49 -12.28 1.00
C LEU A 139 16.27 -12.80 -0.22
N ASP A 140 16.79 -14.02 -0.13
CA ASP A 140 17.56 -14.66 -1.21
C ASP A 140 16.72 -15.75 -1.92
N PRO A 141 16.14 -15.47 -3.11
CA PRO A 141 15.49 -16.47 -3.98
C PRO A 141 16.46 -17.24 -4.89
N SER A 142 17.77 -16.94 -4.82
CA SER A 142 18.83 -17.46 -5.68
C SER A 142 19.64 -18.59 -5.05
N ASP A 143 19.69 -18.71 -3.71
CA ASP A 143 20.25 -19.88 -3.04
C ASP A 143 19.59 -21.18 -3.56
N PRO A 144 20.38 -22.21 -3.97
CA PRO A 144 19.85 -23.43 -4.60
C PRO A 144 18.91 -24.29 -3.75
N ALA A 145 18.77 -24.02 -2.45
CA ALA A 145 17.84 -24.67 -1.55
C ALA A 145 16.68 -23.75 -1.11
N SER A 146 16.65 -22.49 -1.56
CA SER A 146 15.60 -21.50 -1.25
C SER A 146 14.23 -21.86 -1.86
N GLY A 147 13.28 -20.94 -1.78
CA GLY A 147 12.08 -20.92 -2.62
C GLY A 147 12.21 -19.82 -3.66
N HIS A 148 11.39 -19.88 -4.72
CA HIS A 148 11.39 -18.85 -5.77
C HIS A 148 10.15 -17.94 -5.71
N VAL A 149 10.18 -16.87 -6.49
CA VAL A 149 9.11 -15.88 -6.62
C VAL A 149 8.31 -16.17 -7.90
N TYR A 150 6.99 -16.34 -7.76
CA TYR A 150 6.09 -16.67 -8.86
C TYR A 150 5.14 -15.50 -9.13
N ALA A 151 4.85 -15.23 -10.41
CA ALA A 151 3.82 -14.29 -10.83
C ALA A 151 2.74 -14.97 -11.68
N LYS A 152 1.47 -14.65 -11.42
CA LYS A 152 0.32 -15.25 -12.11
C LYS A 152 -0.78 -14.22 -12.36
N VAL A 153 -1.28 -14.21 -13.59
CA VAL A 153 -2.40 -13.36 -14.01
C VAL A 153 -3.66 -14.23 -14.13
N ASP A 154 -4.62 -14.05 -13.22
CA ASP A 154 -5.91 -14.72 -13.28
C ASP A 154 -6.94 -13.85 -14.02
N LEU A 155 -7.00 -14.07 -15.32
CA LEU A 155 -7.96 -13.45 -16.24
C LEU A 155 -9.33 -14.15 -16.30
N LEU A 156 -9.47 -15.30 -15.62
CA LEU A 156 -10.73 -16.06 -15.55
C LEU A 156 -11.57 -15.61 -14.36
N SER A 157 -10.93 -15.13 -13.29
CA SER A 157 -11.60 -14.44 -12.18
C SER A 157 -12.25 -13.12 -12.62
N SER A 158 -13.39 -12.81 -11.99
CA SER A 158 -14.09 -11.53 -12.12
C SER A 158 -14.45 -11.02 -10.72
N PRO A 159 -13.83 -9.92 -10.23
CA PRO A 159 -12.80 -9.14 -10.91
C PRO A 159 -11.50 -9.91 -11.14
N ARG A 160 -10.71 -9.46 -12.13
CA ARG A 160 -9.41 -10.06 -12.48
C ARG A 160 -8.39 -9.87 -11.36
N ARG A 161 -7.40 -10.76 -11.29
CA ARG A 161 -6.37 -10.73 -10.24
C ARG A 161 -4.96 -10.89 -10.80
N PHE A 162 -4.00 -10.23 -10.16
CA PHE A 162 -2.58 -10.50 -10.28
C PHE A 162 -2.09 -11.01 -8.93
N ILE A 163 -1.45 -12.17 -8.94
CA ILE A 163 -0.94 -12.85 -7.75
C ILE A 163 0.58 -12.93 -7.89
N VAL A 164 1.29 -12.47 -6.87
CA VAL A 164 2.75 -12.64 -6.75
C VAL A 164 3.03 -13.35 -5.44
N THR A 165 3.72 -14.48 -5.52
CA THR A 165 3.93 -15.41 -4.40
C THR A 165 5.42 -15.66 -4.18
N TRP A 166 5.94 -15.26 -3.03
CA TRP A 166 7.25 -15.68 -2.53
C TRP A 166 7.06 -17.05 -1.87
N ASN A 167 7.44 -18.13 -2.54
CA ASN A 167 7.00 -19.48 -2.21
C ASN A 167 7.94 -20.21 -1.22
N GLY A 168 8.17 -19.61 -0.04
CA GLY A 168 9.10 -20.17 0.95
C GLY A 168 10.56 -19.80 0.68
N VAL A 169 10.77 -18.56 0.22
CA VAL A 169 12.07 -17.91 -0.01
C VAL A 169 12.80 -17.77 1.34
N PHE A 170 14.11 -17.97 1.38
CA PHE A 170 14.90 -17.74 2.58
C PHE A 170 15.09 -16.24 2.87
N THR A 171 15.12 -15.88 4.15
CA THR A 171 15.81 -14.66 4.59
C THR A 171 17.31 -14.80 4.33
N TYR A 172 17.97 -13.76 3.82
CA TYR A 172 19.37 -13.83 3.40
C TYR A 172 20.31 -14.41 4.47
N ALA A 173 21.27 -15.22 4.04
CA ALA A 173 22.21 -15.97 4.89
C ALA A 173 21.58 -16.88 5.96
N THR A 174 20.29 -17.24 5.83
CA THR A 174 19.59 -18.21 6.70
C THR A 174 19.06 -19.41 5.91
N THR A 175 18.26 -20.26 6.57
CA THR A 175 17.37 -21.22 5.88
C THR A 175 15.91 -21.01 6.30
N ASP A 176 15.61 -19.82 6.83
CA ASP A 176 14.32 -19.47 7.40
C ASP A 176 13.35 -19.05 6.29
N ARG A 177 12.42 -19.96 5.97
CA ARG A 177 11.49 -19.81 4.85
C ARG A 177 10.36 -18.86 5.17
N GLN A 178 10.18 -17.87 4.31
CA GLN A 178 9.07 -16.92 4.31
C GLN A 178 8.14 -17.25 3.14
N LYS A 179 6.88 -17.63 3.44
CA LYS A 179 5.87 -17.91 2.42
C LYS A 179 4.69 -16.95 2.53
N PHE A 180 4.65 -16.00 1.59
CA PHE A 180 3.66 -14.93 1.54
C PHE A 180 3.31 -14.54 0.09
N GLU A 181 2.22 -13.81 -0.07
CA GLU A 181 1.73 -13.37 -1.38
C GLU A 181 1.08 -11.99 -1.36
N ILE A 182 1.08 -11.35 -2.53
CA ILE A 182 0.29 -10.17 -2.85
C ILE A 182 -0.78 -10.61 -3.84
N VAL A 183 -2.04 -10.27 -3.57
CA VAL A 183 -3.16 -10.41 -4.51
C VAL A 183 -3.70 -9.02 -4.83
N LEU A 184 -3.32 -8.49 -5.99
CA LEU A 184 -3.93 -7.29 -6.55
C LEU A 184 -5.21 -7.68 -7.27
N THR A 185 -6.33 -7.08 -6.89
CA THR A 185 -7.65 -7.34 -7.47
C THR A 185 -8.16 -6.08 -8.18
N GLN A 186 -8.54 -6.23 -9.45
CA GLN A 186 -9.15 -5.16 -10.24
C GLN A 186 -10.41 -4.62 -9.55
N ASP A 187 -10.63 -3.30 -9.57
CA ASP A 187 -11.96 -2.75 -9.36
C ASP A 187 -12.71 -2.59 -10.70
N LEU A 188 -14.01 -2.91 -10.71
CA LEU A 188 -14.86 -2.86 -11.90
C LEU A 188 -15.68 -1.56 -12.00
N THR A 189 -15.64 -0.69 -10.98
CA THR A 189 -16.30 0.62 -10.96
C THR A 189 -15.39 1.78 -11.38
N GLY A 190 -14.07 1.52 -11.53
CA GLY A 190 -13.06 2.50 -11.90
C GLY A 190 -12.41 3.22 -10.71
N LEU A 191 -12.64 2.72 -9.49
CA LEU A 191 -11.94 3.12 -8.27
C LEU A 191 -10.57 2.44 -8.17
N ASP A 192 -9.87 2.70 -7.08
CA ASP A 192 -8.64 2.01 -6.71
C ASP A 192 -8.91 0.52 -6.42
N GLY A 193 -7.95 -0.33 -6.80
CA GLY A 193 -8.08 -1.78 -6.70
C GLY A 193 -7.84 -2.31 -5.29
N GLY A 194 -8.31 -3.54 -5.05
CA GLY A 194 -8.09 -4.22 -3.77
C GLY A 194 -6.67 -4.76 -3.67
N ILE A 195 -6.01 -4.50 -2.54
CA ILE A 195 -4.68 -5.03 -2.21
C ILE A 195 -4.84 -5.97 -1.02
N LEU A 196 -4.37 -7.21 -1.15
CA LEU A 196 -4.41 -8.21 -0.10
C LEU A 196 -3.02 -8.84 0.07
N PHE A 197 -2.48 -8.82 1.28
CA PHE A 197 -1.33 -9.60 1.68
C PHE A 197 -1.80 -10.85 2.42
N GLN A 198 -1.22 -12.01 2.12
CA GLN A 198 -1.45 -13.24 2.90
C GLN A 198 -0.13 -13.91 3.26
N TYR A 199 -0.05 -14.46 4.46
CA TYR A 199 1.14 -15.10 5.01
C TYR A 199 0.76 -16.55 5.38
N ALA A 200 1.26 -17.53 4.63
CA ALA A 200 0.93 -18.93 4.86
C ALA A 200 1.74 -19.54 6.00
N SER A 201 3.05 -19.31 5.98
CA SER A 201 4.01 -19.83 6.96
C SER A 201 5.27 -18.96 6.97
N LEU A 202 5.68 -18.48 8.14
CA LEU A 202 6.88 -17.66 8.33
C LEU A 202 7.81 -18.32 9.35
N THR A 203 8.98 -18.76 8.91
CA THR A 203 9.99 -19.38 9.78
C THR A 203 10.84 -18.27 10.39
N ASN A 204 10.93 -18.18 11.71
CA ASN A 204 11.73 -17.19 12.46
C ASN A 204 11.80 -15.79 11.80
N PRO A 205 10.67 -15.17 11.40
CA PRO A 205 10.71 -13.94 10.63
C PRO A 205 11.45 -12.82 11.40
N PRO A 206 12.16 -11.93 10.69
CA PRO A 206 12.78 -10.75 11.29
C PRO A 206 11.75 -9.92 12.07
N PRO A 207 12.19 -9.15 13.08
CA PRO A 207 11.27 -8.41 13.95
C PRO A 207 10.52 -7.29 13.22
N ASP A 208 11.20 -6.60 12.30
CA ASP A 208 10.75 -5.33 11.71
C ASP A 208 10.79 -5.30 10.16
N PRO A 209 10.22 -6.29 9.42
CA PRO A 209 10.07 -6.18 7.98
C PRO A 209 9.08 -5.08 7.61
N LEU A 210 9.36 -4.35 6.53
CA LEU A 210 8.50 -3.27 6.05
C LEU A 210 7.21 -3.88 5.46
N ILE A 211 6.08 -3.65 6.13
CA ILE A 211 4.75 -4.06 5.64
C ILE A 211 3.92 -2.80 5.36
N GLY A 212 3.61 -2.53 4.10
CA GLY A 212 2.85 -1.34 3.74
C GLY A 212 2.74 -1.05 2.25
N ILE A 213 2.25 0.15 1.97
CA ILE A 213 2.06 0.72 0.64
C ILE A 213 2.51 2.19 0.66
N ASP A 214 3.10 2.66 -0.44
CA ASP A 214 3.51 4.06 -0.64
C ASP A 214 3.10 4.55 -2.04
N SER A 215 2.67 5.80 -2.13
CA SER A 215 2.18 6.43 -3.36
C SER A 215 3.32 6.91 -4.27
N LEU A 216 3.03 7.17 -5.55
CA LEU A 216 3.92 7.96 -6.40
C LEU A 216 4.20 9.34 -5.78
N GLY A 217 5.48 9.68 -5.62
CA GLY A 217 5.97 10.86 -4.91
C GLY A 217 5.89 10.80 -3.38
N SER A 218 5.63 9.63 -2.78
CA SER A 218 5.49 9.39 -1.33
C SER A 218 4.57 10.38 -0.59
N THR A 219 3.58 10.91 -1.29
CA THR A 219 2.56 11.86 -0.79
C THR A 219 1.58 11.23 0.21
N SER A 220 1.38 9.92 0.11
CA SER A 220 0.59 9.07 1.00
C SER A 220 1.30 7.73 1.19
N ASN A 221 1.30 7.22 2.42
CA ASN A 221 1.66 5.84 2.72
C ASN A 221 0.83 5.31 3.88
N LEU A 222 0.72 3.99 3.93
CA LEU A 222 0.10 3.27 5.03
C LEU A 222 0.89 2.00 5.36
N TYR A 223 1.26 1.87 6.62
CA TYR A 223 2.01 0.72 7.15
C TYR A 223 1.15 -0.14 8.08
N TYR A 224 1.36 -1.45 8.05
CA TYR A 224 0.81 -2.43 8.98
C TYR A 224 1.92 -2.84 9.97
N PRO A 225 1.68 -2.82 11.29
CA PRO A 225 2.73 -3.05 12.28
C PRO A 225 3.07 -4.54 12.46
N PRO A 226 4.36 -4.89 12.71
CA PRO A 226 4.73 -6.22 13.20
C PRO A 226 4.12 -6.50 14.60
N PRO A 227 4.06 -7.77 15.03
CA PRO A 227 4.57 -8.97 14.36
C PRO A 227 3.59 -9.56 13.33
N LEU A 228 4.19 -10.07 12.24
CA LEU A 228 3.53 -10.99 11.33
C LEU A 228 3.34 -12.38 11.99
N GLY A 229 2.69 -13.29 11.27
CA GLY A 229 2.57 -14.70 11.68
C GLY A 229 1.69 -15.49 10.73
N ASP A 230 1.71 -16.81 10.88
CA ASP A 230 1.03 -17.77 10.01
C ASP A 230 -0.49 -17.54 9.93
N LEU A 231 -1.06 -17.86 8.77
CA LEU A 231 -2.50 -17.76 8.45
C LEU A 231 -3.08 -16.34 8.65
N LEU A 232 -2.21 -15.32 8.55
CA LEU A 232 -2.58 -13.91 8.57
C LEU A 232 -3.00 -13.46 7.17
N ALA A 233 -4.07 -12.68 7.10
CA ALA A 233 -4.41 -11.85 5.95
C ALA A 233 -4.48 -10.39 6.40
N VAL A 234 -3.89 -9.48 5.61
CA VAL A 234 -3.97 -8.03 5.78
C VAL A 234 -4.48 -7.44 4.48
N LYS A 235 -5.67 -6.84 4.51
CA LYS A 235 -6.28 -6.19 3.34
C LYS A 235 -6.12 -4.69 3.46
N PHE A 236 -5.47 -4.09 2.47
CA PHE A 236 -5.48 -2.64 2.28
C PHE A 236 -6.74 -2.27 1.49
N VAL A 237 -7.54 -1.39 2.07
CA VAL A 237 -8.87 -0.99 1.62
C VAL A 237 -8.78 0.46 1.14
N PRO A 238 -8.94 0.72 -0.18
CA PRO A 238 -8.96 2.08 -0.70
C PRO A 238 -10.19 2.86 -0.21
N PRO A 239 -10.18 4.20 -0.30
CA PRO A 239 -11.36 4.99 -0.01
C PRO A 239 -12.51 4.60 -0.96
N GLY A 240 -13.70 4.34 -0.40
CA GLY A 240 -14.87 3.85 -1.15
C GLY A 240 -15.48 4.85 -2.15
N THR A 241 -14.93 6.05 -2.22
CA THR A 241 -15.05 7.03 -3.30
C THR A 241 -13.64 7.53 -3.59
N PRO A 242 -13.30 7.98 -4.81
CA PRO A 242 -12.02 8.66 -5.01
C PRO A 242 -11.94 9.87 -4.08
N PRO A 243 -10.74 10.31 -3.66
CA PRO A 243 -10.57 11.64 -3.11
C PRO A 243 -11.15 12.69 -4.07
N PRO A 244 -11.63 13.85 -3.59
CA PRO A 244 -11.97 14.96 -4.46
C PRO A 244 -10.80 15.24 -5.40
N GLY A 245 -11.04 15.13 -6.72
CA GLY A 245 -9.98 15.12 -7.72
C GLY A 245 -9.04 16.32 -7.57
N ASP A 246 -7.73 16.06 -7.47
CA ASP A 246 -6.76 17.07 -7.04
C ASP A 246 -6.73 18.28 -8.00
N THR A 247 -6.60 19.47 -7.41
CA THR A 247 -6.60 20.74 -8.14
C THR A 247 -5.23 20.99 -8.73
N LEU A 248 -5.04 20.52 -9.96
CA LEU A 248 -3.87 20.83 -10.78
C LEU A 248 -3.70 22.36 -10.91
N THR A 249 -2.74 22.88 -10.18
CA THR A 249 -2.38 24.30 -10.14
C THR A 249 -1.26 24.52 -11.16
N VAL A 250 -1.53 25.35 -12.17
CA VAL A 250 -0.54 25.74 -13.18
C VAL A 250 -0.25 27.23 -13.03
N ARG A 251 1.02 27.58 -12.78
CA ARG A 251 1.51 28.95 -12.67
C ARG A 251 2.56 29.20 -13.74
N GLY A 252 2.18 29.93 -14.78
CA GLY A 252 3.09 30.38 -15.83
C GLY A 252 3.87 31.62 -15.42
N ALA A 253 5.17 31.65 -15.72
CA ALA A 253 6.02 32.83 -15.64
C ALA A 253 6.71 33.06 -16.98
N ASN A 254 6.57 34.25 -17.55
CA ASN A 254 7.20 34.56 -18.84
C ASN A 254 8.74 34.40 -18.74
N ARG A 255 9.33 33.86 -19.80
CA ARG A 255 10.79 33.76 -20.01
C ARG A 255 11.23 34.27 -21.38
N ALA A 256 10.28 34.50 -22.31
CA ALA A 256 10.56 34.94 -23.66
C ALA A 256 11.40 36.24 -23.66
N PRO A 257 12.53 36.28 -24.39
CA PRO A 257 13.31 37.49 -24.54
C PRO A 257 12.57 38.52 -25.39
N THR A 258 13.00 39.79 -25.33
CA THR A 258 12.47 40.88 -26.16
C THR A 258 12.70 40.68 -27.66
N THR A 259 13.72 39.90 -28.02
CA THR A 259 14.20 39.67 -29.38
C THR A 259 14.81 38.28 -29.48
N VAL A 260 14.71 37.64 -30.64
CA VAL A 260 15.32 36.34 -30.96
C VAL A 260 16.03 36.47 -32.30
N GLU A 261 17.27 35.98 -32.39
CA GLU A 261 18.04 35.98 -33.65
C GLU A 261 17.57 34.85 -34.59
N PRO A 262 17.47 35.07 -35.92
CA PRO A 262 17.10 34.01 -36.86
C PRO A 262 18.01 32.78 -36.77
N GLY A 263 17.42 31.62 -36.49
CA GLY A 263 18.16 30.36 -36.30
C GLY A 263 18.73 30.12 -34.89
N GLN A 264 18.53 31.05 -33.95
CA GLN A 264 18.75 30.80 -32.52
C GLN A 264 17.87 29.62 -32.06
N LYS A 265 18.43 28.78 -31.19
CA LYS A 265 17.78 27.55 -30.72
C LYS A 265 17.58 27.59 -29.21
N ASP A 266 16.60 26.81 -28.75
CA ASP A 266 16.36 26.55 -27.33
C ASP A 266 16.14 27.82 -26.48
N VAL A 267 15.44 28.79 -27.08
CA VAL A 267 15.01 30.02 -26.41
C VAL A 267 13.95 29.65 -25.35
N PRO A 268 14.17 29.95 -24.06
CA PRO A 268 13.15 29.73 -23.04
C PRO A 268 12.02 30.74 -23.20
N MET A 269 10.79 30.26 -23.42
CA MET A 269 9.62 31.12 -23.66
C MET A 269 8.71 31.25 -22.43
N LEU A 270 8.50 30.15 -21.71
CA LEU A 270 7.56 30.06 -20.60
C LEU A 270 8.08 29.05 -19.57
N LEU A 271 8.24 29.49 -18.32
CA LEU A 271 8.37 28.57 -17.19
C LEU A 271 6.96 28.19 -16.72
N LEU A 272 6.70 26.91 -16.52
CA LEU A 272 5.47 26.39 -15.94
C LEU A 272 5.79 25.70 -14.62
N ASN A 273 5.40 26.32 -13.50
CA ASN A 273 5.31 25.60 -12.24
C ASN A 273 3.96 24.88 -12.22
N VAL A 274 4.00 23.55 -12.10
CA VAL A 274 2.85 22.65 -12.21
C VAL A 274 2.80 21.81 -10.93
N SER A 275 1.76 21.98 -10.13
CA SER A 275 1.64 21.32 -8.82
C SER A 275 0.23 20.86 -8.51
N THR A 276 0.14 19.99 -7.50
CA THR A 276 -1.08 19.44 -6.91
C THR A 276 -1.07 19.73 -5.41
N ALA A 277 -2.21 19.58 -4.74
CA ALA A 277 -2.34 19.89 -3.31
C ALA A 277 -2.01 18.69 -2.40
N THR A 278 -2.23 17.46 -2.86
CA THR A 278 -2.22 16.25 -2.02
C THR A 278 -1.73 14.98 -2.71
N ASN A 279 -1.95 14.83 -4.02
CA ASN A 279 -1.80 13.58 -4.77
C ASN A 279 -1.15 13.83 -6.14
N SER A 280 -0.99 12.80 -6.97
CA SER A 280 -0.51 12.95 -8.35
C SER A 280 -1.65 13.24 -9.35
N VAL A 281 -1.32 13.85 -10.50
CA VAL A 281 -2.23 13.94 -11.66
C VAL A 281 -1.53 13.59 -12.97
N ASN A 282 -2.25 12.90 -13.85
CA ASN A 282 -1.74 12.49 -15.16
C ASN A 282 -1.93 13.60 -16.21
N LEU A 283 -0.89 14.41 -16.45
CA LEU A 283 -0.89 15.49 -17.46
C LEU A 283 -0.80 14.92 -18.90
N ARG A 284 -1.93 14.45 -19.43
CA ARG A 284 -1.98 13.73 -20.73
C ARG A 284 -1.68 14.57 -21.98
N ARG A 285 -1.82 15.90 -21.92
CA ARG A 285 -1.56 16.80 -23.06
C ARG A 285 -1.34 18.24 -22.60
N VAL A 286 -0.24 18.84 -23.05
CA VAL A 286 -0.07 20.29 -23.09
C VAL A 286 -0.38 20.77 -24.52
N ARG A 287 -1.16 21.84 -24.65
CA ARG A 287 -1.35 22.57 -25.92
C ARG A 287 -0.61 23.90 -25.82
N VAL A 288 0.17 24.24 -26.84
CA VAL A 288 0.81 25.54 -26.99
C VAL A 288 0.33 26.13 -28.31
N ASP A 289 -0.33 27.27 -28.25
CA ASP A 289 -0.78 28.02 -29.42
C ASP A 289 0.23 29.14 -29.72
N VAL A 290 0.72 29.19 -30.96
CA VAL A 290 1.62 30.27 -31.41
C VAL A 290 0.77 31.43 -31.88
N THR A 291 0.82 32.55 -31.15
CA THR A 291 -0.04 33.72 -31.40
C THR A 291 0.79 34.98 -31.69
N GLY A 292 0.58 35.60 -32.85
CA GLY A 292 1.21 36.87 -33.22
C GLY A 292 0.62 37.43 -34.51
N VAL A 293 0.75 38.74 -34.73
CA VAL A 293 0.20 39.41 -35.93
C VAL A 293 1.10 39.26 -37.18
N LEU A 294 2.30 38.70 -37.01
CA LEU A 294 3.34 38.61 -38.04
C LEU A 294 3.98 37.22 -38.15
N SER A 295 3.55 36.23 -37.35
CA SER A 295 4.13 34.88 -37.39
C SER A 295 3.64 34.11 -38.61
N LEU A 296 4.53 33.86 -39.57
CA LEU A 296 4.29 33.01 -40.73
C LEU A 296 4.52 31.52 -40.40
N PRO A 297 3.85 30.60 -41.10
CA PRO A 297 4.15 29.17 -41.00
C PRO A 297 5.62 28.89 -41.36
N GLY A 298 6.42 28.52 -40.36
CA GLY A 298 7.86 28.28 -40.48
C GLY A 298 8.74 29.07 -39.51
N ASP A 299 8.28 30.22 -39.02
CA ASP A 299 9.06 31.10 -38.12
C ASP A 299 9.47 30.39 -36.81
N VAL A 300 8.56 29.55 -36.28
CA VAL A 300 8.82 28.67 -35.14
C VAL A 300 8.92 27.23 -35.65
N SER A 301 10.15 26.79 -35.95
CA SER A 301 10.40 25.45 -36.52
C SER A 301 10.06 24.27 -35.59
N ARG A 302 10.17 24.46 -34.27
CA ARG A 302 9.83 23.44 -33.26
C ARG A 302 9.57 24.09 -31.89
N VAL A 303 8.57 23.58 -31.18
CA VAL A 303 8.34 23.81 -29.75
C VAL A 303 8.71 22.52 -28.99
N ALA A 304 9.30 22.65 -27.81
CA ALA A 304 9.66 21.53 -26.94
C ALA A 304 9.28 21.83 -25.49
N LEU A 305 8.83 20.80 -24.78
CA LEU A 305 8.58 20.83 -23.34
C LEU A 305 9.73 20.09 -22.64
N TRP A 306 10.31 20.72 -21.62
CA TRP A 306 11.40 20.19 -20.83
C TRP A 306 10.98 20.14 -19.36
N ARG A 307 11.52 19.18 -18.62
CA ARG A 307 11.46 19.09 -17.16
C ARG A 307 12.75 19.65 -16.60
N ASP A 308 12.61 20.78 -15.90
CA ASP A 308 13.58 21.27 -14.90
C ASP A 308 13.91 20.12 -13.94
N ALA A 309 15.16 19.67 -13.95
CA ALA A 309 15.57 18.40 -13.34
C ALA A 309 16.55 18.56 -12.17
N ASP A 310 17.22 19.70 -12.06
CA ASP A 310 17.99 20.10 -10.87
C ASP A 310 17.28 21.15 -9.99
N GLY A 311 16.13 21.66 -10.44
CA GLY A 311 15.20 22.46 -9.64
C GLY A 311 15.54 23.95 -9.56
N ASP A 312 16.38 24.46 -10.47
CA ASP A 312 16.91 25.84 -10.39
C ASP A 312 16.03 26.91 -11.10
N GLY A 313 15.00 26.47 -11.85
CA GLY A 313 14.05 27.34 -12.55
C GLY A 313 14.60 28.03 -13.81
N GLN A 314 15.77 27.61 -14.29
CA GLN A 314 16.41 28.04 -15.54
C GLN A 314 16.44 26.88 -16.55
N PHE A 315 16.67 27.20 -17.82
CA PHE A 315 16.75 26.18 -18.86
C PHE A 315 18.21 25.79 -19.13
N ASN A 316 18.53 24.51 -18.99
CA ASN A 316 19.87 23.96 -19.25
C ASN A 316 19.81 22.56 -19.87
N ARG A 317 20.08 22.48 -21.19
CA ARG A 317 20.19 21.23 -21.97
C ARG A 317 21.08 20.11 -21.40
N SER A 318 22.02 20.42 -20.51
CA SER A 318 22.91 19.41 -19.91
C SER A 318 22.40 18.84 -18.58
N ARG A 319 21.27 19.34 -18.08
CA ARG A 319 20.61 18.90 -16.84
C ARG A 319 19.14 18.55 -17.07
N ASP A 320 18.41 19.40 -17.80
CA ASP A 320 16.99 19.23 -18.10
C ASP A 320 16.69 18.01 -18.97
N ALA A 321 15.57 17.35 -18.70
CA ALA A 321 15.06 16.26 -19.52
C ALA A 321 14.00 16.77 -20.51
N MET A 322 14.22 16.60 -21.82
CA MET A 322 13.19 16.90 -22.82
C MET A 322 12.05 15.87 -22.72
N LEU A 323 10.85 16.33 -22.36
CA LEU A 323 9.67 15.47 -22.23
C LEU A 323 9.02 15.17 -23.58
N THR A 324 8.88 16.18 -24.45
CA THR A 324 8.30 16.03 -25.78
C THR A 324 8.62 17.24 -26.66
N SER A 325 8.43 17.11 -27.98
CA SER A 325 8.52 18.23 -28.91
C SER A 325 7.64 18.04 -30.15
N GLY A 326 7.29 19.13 -30.81
CA GLY A 326 6.49 19.13 -32.04
C GLY A 326 6.67 20.41 -32.85
N THR A 327 6.35 20.36 -34.13
CA THR A 327 6.34 21.53 -35.02
C THR A 327 4.93 22.15 -35.02
N PRO A 328 4.79 23.48 -34.84
CA PRO A 328 3.51 24.18 -35.01
C PRO A 328 2.92 23.91 -36.40
N SER A 329 1.63 23.54 -36.45
CA SER A 329 0.96 23.12 -37.69
C SER A 329 0.50 24.26 -38.61
N GLY A 330 0.40 25.48 -38.07
CA GLY A 330 -0.55 26.50 -38.55
C GLY A 330 -1.94 26.27 -37.99
#